data_AF-E9PXB5-F1
#
_entry.id   AF-E9PXB5-F1
#
_cell.length_a   1.000
_cell.length_b   1.000
_cell.length_c   1.000
_cell.angle_alpha   90.00
_cell.angle_beta   90.00
_cell.angle_gamma   90.00
#
_symmetry.space_group_name_H-M   'P 1'
#
loop_
_entity.id
_entity.type
_entity.pdbx_description
1 polymer ?
#
loop_
_entity_poly.entity_id
_entity_poly.type
_entity_poly.pdbx_seq_one_letter_code
_entity_poly.pdbx_strand_id
1 'polypeptide(L)'
;MAHLMTVQLLLLVMWMAECAQSRATRARTELLNVCMDAKHHKEKPGPEDNLHDQCSPWKTNSCCSTNTSQEAHKDISYLYRFNWNHCGTMTSECKRHFIQDTC
;
A
#
# COMPACT_ATOMS: atom_id res chain seq x y z
N MET A 1 46.54 25.39 -13.99
CA MET A 1 45.61 24.75 -14.96
C MET A 1 45.14 23.39 -14.45
N ALA A 2 46.01 22.37 -14.34
CA ALA A 2 45.60 21.03 -13.91
C ALA A 2 44.89 20.97 -12.54
N HIS A 3 45.43 21.63 -11.51
CA HIS A 3 44.82 21.65 -10.17
C HIS A 3 43.42 22.29 -10.15
N LEU A 4 43.21 23.36 -10.92
CA LEU A 4 41.91 24.02 -11.04
C LEU A 4 40.88 23.11 -11.73
N MET A 5 41.31 22.38 -12.76
CA MET A 5 40.48 21.41 -13.46
C MET A 5 40.11 20.22 -12.56
N THR A 6 41.04 19.73 -11.74
CA THR A 6 40.76 18.65 -10.78
C THR A 6 39.76 19.10 -9.72
N VAL A 7 39.89 20.32 -9.18
CA VAL A 7 38.94 20.87 -8.19
C VAL A 7 37.55 21.04 -8.80
N GLN A 8 37.45 21.57 -10.03
CA GLN A 8 36.17 21.69 -10.74
C GLN A 8 35.52 20.32 -11.00
N LEU A 9 36.31 19.31 -11.36
CA LEU A 9 35.81 17.96 -11.57
C LEU A 9 35.29 17.33 -10.27
N LEU A 10 36.02 17.49 -9.16
CA LEU A 10 35.59 16.99 -7.84
C LEU A 10 34.28 17.66 -7.38
N LEU A 11 34.15 18.97 -7.57
CA LEU A 11 32.91 19.70 -7.26
C LEU A 11 31.73 19.20 -8.09
N LEU A 12 31.92 18.95 -9.39
CA LEU A 12 30.91 18.36 -10.25
C LEU A 12 30.49 16.95 -9.80
N VAL A 13 31.44 16.09 -9.42
CA VAL A 13 31.15 14.74 -8.93
C VAL A 13 30.35 14.79 -7.63
N MET A 14 30.70 15.68 -6.69
CA MET A 14 29.96 15.85 -5.43
C MET A 14 28.51 16.31 -5.69
N TRP A 15 28.29 17.27 -6.58
CA TRP A 15 26.95 17.75 -6.91
C TRP A 15 26.06 16.66 -7.53
N MET A 16 26.64 15.86 -8.44
CA MET A 16 25.91 14.74 -9.05
C MET A 16 25.55 13.65 -8.02
N ALA A 17 26.41 13.36 -7.06
CA ALA A 17 26.14 12.42 -5.97
C ALA A 17 25.01 12.90 -5.06
N GLU A 18 24.97 14.18 -4.70
CA GLU A 18 23.88 14.78 -3.92
C GLU A 18 22.53 14.74 -4.65
N CYS A 19 22.51 15.05 -5.96
CA CYS A 19 21.30 14.94 -6.77
C CYS A 19 20.77 13.51 -6.86
N ALA A 20 21.65 12.51 -7.01
CA ALA A 20 21.26 11.10 -7.06
C ALA A 20 20.65 10.64 -5.72
N GLN A 21 21.27 11.01 -4.59
CA GLN A 21 20.77 10.69 -3.25
C GLN A 21 19.41 11.36 -2.96
N SER A 22 19.24 12.61 -3.39
CA SER A 22 17.97 13.35 -3.23
C SER A 22 16.82 12.70 -4.00
N ARG A 23 17.06 12.28 -5.26
CA ARG A 23 16.07 11.57 -6.08
C ARG A 23 15.69 10.21 -5.49
N ALA A 24 16.68 9.44 -5.03
CA ALA A 24 16.43 8.15 -4.38
C ALA A 24 15.60 8.32 -3.09
N THR A 25 15.88 9.35 -2.30
CA THR A 25 15.12 9.66 -1.08
C THR A 25 13.69 10.07 -1.41
N ARG A 26 13.49 10.93 -2.43
CA ARG A 26 12.16 11.33 -2.89
C ARG A 26 11.33 10.13 -3.37
N ALA A 27 11.90 9.29 -4.23
CA ALA A 27 11.25 8.07 -4.71
C ALA A 27 10.87 7.13 -3.56
N ARG A 28 11.70 7.05 -2.50
CA ARG A 28 11.39 6.27 -1.30
C ARG A 28 10.24 6.87 -0.50
N THR A 29 10.16 8.19 -0.36
CA THR A 29 9.05 8.85 0.35
C THR A 29 7.72 8.69 -0.41
N GLU A 30 7.76 8.66 -1.74
CA GLU A 30 6.58 8.42 -2.59
C GLU A 30 6.00 6.99 -2.43
N LEU A 31 6.72 6.06 -1.78
CA LEU A 31 6.22 4.72 -1.45
C LEU A 31 5.56 4.62 -0.08
N LEU A 32 5.67 5.65 0.77
CA LEU A 32 5.13 5.64 2.12
C LEU A 32 3.76 6.32 2.15
N ASN A 33 2.82 5.74 2.90
CA ASN A 33 1.48 6.30 3.09
C ASN A 33 0.74 6.59 1.76
N VAL A 34 0.80 5.63 0.84
CA VAL A 34 0.08 5.63 -0.43
C VAL A 34 -0.84 4.43 -0.51
N CYS A 35 -1.91 4.57 -1.28
CA CYS A 35 -2.75 3.44 -1.67
C CYS A 35 -2.38 2.98 -3.07
N MET A 36 -2.50 1.69 -3.32
CA MET A 36 -2.38 1.14 -4.66
C MET A 36 -3.55 1.62 -5.53
N ASP A 37 -3.29 1.97 -6.79
CA ASP A 37 -4.34 2.21 -7.77
C ASP A 37 -4.96 0.87 -8.20
N ALA A 38 -6.00 0.48 -7.49
CA ALA A 38 -6.68 -0.81 -7.68
C ALA A 38 -8.18 -0.67 -7.45
N LYS A 39 -8.93 -1.69 -7.90
CA LYS A 39 -10.39 -1.66 -8.11
C LYS A 39 -11.23 -1.07 -6.96
N HIS A 40 -10.86 -1.35 -5.70
CA HIS A 40 -11.61 -0.94 -4.51
C HIS A 40 -10.77 -0.17 -3.48
N HIS A 41 -9.60 0.31 -3.89
CA HIS A 41 -8.76 1.16 -3.05
C HIS A 41 -9.21 2.62 -3.17
N LYS A 42 -9.06 3.38 -2.08
CA LYS A 42 -9.15 4.84 -2.10
C LYS A 42 -7.93 5.41 -2.84
N GLU A 43 -8.05 6.65 -3.30
CA GLU A 43 -6.92 7.37 -3.92
C GLU A 43 -5.77 7.59 -2.93
N LYS A 44 -6.09 7.89 -1.66
CA LYS A 44 -5.12 8.16 -0.60
C LYS A 44 -5.54 7.53 0.72
N PRO A 45 -4.58 7.17 1.61
CA PRO A 45 -4.92 6.68 2.93
C PRO A 45 -5.65 7.75 3.75
N GLY A 46 -6.50 7.29 4.66
CA GLY A 46 -7.19 8.17 5.60
C GLY A 46 -8.06 7.39 6.58
N PRO A 47 -8.60 8.05 7.60
CA PRO A 47 -9.41 7.40 8.62
C PRO A 47 -10.73 6.87 8.07
N GLU A 48 -11.18 5.75 8.62
CA GLU A 48 -12.48 5.10 8.39
C GLU A 48 -12.98 4.54 9.73
N ASP A 49 -13.83 5.29 10.44
CA ASP A 49 -14.21 4.94 11.81
C ASP A 49 -14.98 3.61 11.94
N ASN A 50 -15.59 3.15 10.84
CA ASN A 50 -16.53 2.04 10.81
C ASN A 50 -16.03 0.83 10.01
N LEU A 51 -14.70 0.61 9.92
CA LEU A 51 -14.18 -0.63 9.33
C LEU A 51 -14.66 -1.85 10.11
N HIS A 52 -15.22 -2.82 9.37
CA HIS A 52 -15.92 -3.97 9.91
C HIS A 52 -14.96 -5.03 10.46
N ASP A 53 -15.25 -5.51 11.68
CA ASP A 53 -14.64 -6.66 12.36
C ASP A 53 -13.11 -6.78 12.15
N GLN A 54 -12.68 -7.71 11.30
CA GLN A 54 -11.25 -8.02 11.11
C GLN A 54 -10.47 -6.90 10.44
N CYS A 55 -11.15 -5.95 9.77
CA CYS A 55 -10.52 -4.80 9.13
C CYS A 55 -10.41 -3.58 10.08
N SER A 56 -10.95 -3.66 11.31
CA SER A 56 -10.86 -2.58 12.29
C SER A 56 -9.44 -2.14 12.69
N PRO A 57 -8.37 -2.96 12.61
CA PRO A 57 -7.01 -2.51 12.90
C PRO A 57 -6.51 -1.36 12.01
N TRP A 58 -7.05 -1.21 10.79
CA TRP A 58 -6.64 -0.18 9.84
C TRP A 58 -7.42 1.14 9.96
N LYS A 59 -8.40 1.23 10.88
CA LYS A 59 -9.39 2.33 10.92
C LYS A 59 -8.82 3.75 11.02
N THR A 60 -7.64 3.91 11.62
CA THR A 60 -7.03 5.24 11.80
C THR A 60 -6.38 5.77 10.50
N ASN A 61 -5.98 4.87 9.60
CA ASN A 61 -5.34 5.20 8.34
C ASN A 61 -5.40 4.01 7.36
N SER A 62 -6.50 3.90 6.60
CA SER A 62 -6.78 2.78 5.70
C SER A 62 -6.78 3.19 4.23
N CYS A 63 -6.63 2.20 3.35
CA CYS A 63 -6.86 2.32 1.91
C CYS A 63 -8.20 1.73 1.44
N CYS A 64 -8.93 1.04 2.31
CA CYS A 64 -10.26 0.50 2.03
C CYS A 64 -11.35 1.42 2.60
N SER A 65 -12.57 1.31 2.07
CA SER A 65 -13.75 2.00 2.60
C SER A 65 -14.49 1.13 3.61
N THR A 66 -15.37 1.73 4.41
CA THR A 66 -16.34 1.00 5.25
C THR A 66 -17.11 -0.08 4.45
N ASN A 67 -17.58 0.23 3.23
CA ASN A 67 -18.28 -0.73 2.37
C ASN A 67 -17.35 -1.90 1.97
N THR A 68 -16.13 -1.61 1.53
CA THR A 68 -15.11 -2.62 1.20
C THR A 68 -14.89 -3.59 2.37
N SER A 69 -14.79 -3.08 3.59
CA SER A 69 -14.57 -3.92 4.78
C SER A 69 -15.75 -4.84 5.11
N GLN A 70 -16.99 -4.37 4.94
CA GLN A 70 -18.19 -5.20 5.13
C GLN A 70 -18.27 -6.33 4.09
N GLU A 71 -17.83 -6.02 2.87
CA GLU A 71 -17.85 -6.91 1.73
C GLU A 71 -16.77 -7.97 1.77
N ALA A 72 -15.59 -7.65 2.34
CA ALA A 72 -14.53 -8.62 2.60
C ALA A 72 -15.01 -9.82 3.45
N HIS A 73 -16.07 -9.65 4.24
CA HIS A 73 -16.63 -10.69 5.11
C HIS A 73 -17.73 -11.53 4.44
N LYS A 74 -18.19 -11.16 3.23
CA LYS A 74 -19.27 -11.87 2.52
C LYS A 74 -18.73 -12.91 1.55
N ASP A 75 -19.40 -14.06 1.47
CA ASP A 75 -19.17 -15.03 0.40
C ASP A 75 -19.66 -14.45 -0.93
N ILE A 76 -18.87 -14.60 -2.00
CA ILE A 76 -19.24 -14.14 -3.36
C ILE A 76 -19.57 -12.64 -3.39
N SER A 77 -18.84 -11.85 -2.58
CA SER A 77 -18.94 -10.39 -2.55
C SER A 77 -18.72 -9.73 -3.91
N TYR A 78 -19.25 -8.51 -4.13
CA TYR A 78 -18.97 -7.76 -5.36
C TYR A 78 -17.49 -7.40 -5.56
N LEU A 79 -16.64 -7.51 -4.52
CA LEU A 79 -15.22 -7.18 -4.63
C LEU A 79 -14.58 -7.91 -5.81
N TYR A 80 -14.68 -9.24 -5.79
CA TYR A 80 -14.13 -10.14 -6.80
C TYR A 80 -15.05 -11.31 -7.17
N ARG A 81 -16.26 -11.39 -6.59
CA ARG A 81 -17.19 -12.52 -6.73
C ARG A 81 -16.54 -13.87 -6.41
N PHE A 82 -15.61 -13.86 -5.45
CA PHE A 82 -14.84 -15.04 -5.09
C PHE A 82 -15.67 -15.95 -4.16
N ASN A 83 -15.73 -17.23 -4.51
CA ASN A 83 -16.38 -18.25 -3.67
C ASN A 83 -15.32 -18.97 -2.82
N TRP A 84 -15.28 -18.67 -1.53
CA TRP A 84 -14.41 -19.36 -0.57
C TRP A 84 -14.71 -20.87 -0.51
N ASN A 85 -15.92 -21.29 -0.87
CA ASN A 85 -16.39 -22.67 -0.80
C ASN A 85 -16.32 -23.42 -2.15
N HIS A 86 -15.41 -23.04 -3.06
CA HIS A 86 -15.35 -23.63 -4.40
C HIS A 86 -14.99 -25.14 -4.43
N CYS A 87 -14.40 -25.66 -3.35
CA CYS A 87 -14.12 -27.09 -3.17
C CYS A 87 -15.00 -27.76 -2.08
N GLY A 88 -16.12 -27.14 -1.71
CA GLY A 88 -16.94 -27.51 -0.55
C GLY A 88 -16.85 -26.47 0.57
N THR A 89 -17.58 -26.68 1.67
CA THR A 89 -17.65 -25.71 2.78
C THR A 89 -16.29 -25.53 3.45
N MET A 90 -15.72 -24.34 3.33
CA MET A 90 -14.50 -23.93 4.02
C MET A 90 -14.78 -23.77 5.52
N THR A 91 -13.85 -24.21 6.37
CA THR A 91 -13.99 -24.03 7.82
C THR A 91 -13.87 -22.55 8.20
N SER A 92 -14.52 -22.15 9.30
CA SER A 92 -14.47 -20.76 9.78
C SER A 92 -13.04 -20.32 10.13
N GLU A 93 -12.21 -21.22 10.64
CA GLU A 93 -10.82 -20.94 11.00
C GLU A 93 -9.97 -20.63 9.76
N CYS A 94 -10.17 -21.39 8.68
CA CYS A 94 -9.49 -21.16 7.42
C CYS A 94 -9.97 -19.85 6.76
N LYS A 95 -11.30 -19.66 6.67
CA LYS A 95 -11.90 -18.46 6.09
C LYS A 95 -11.49 -17.18 6.82
N ARG A 96 -11.31 -17.23 8.15
CA ARG A 96 -10.82 -16.11 8.95
C ARG A 96 -9.49 -15.55 8.40
N HIS A 97 -8.55 -16.41 8.01
CA HIS A 97 -7.28 -15.98 7.44
C HIS A 97 -7.44 -15.29 6.08
N PHE A 98 -8.32 -15.78 5.22
CA PHE A 98 -8.60 -15.14 3.93
C PHE A 98 -9.30 -13.79 4.07
N ILE A 99 -10.16 -13.62 5.09
CA ILE A 99 -10.74 -12.32 5.38
C ILE A 99 -9.66 -11.33 5.85
N GLN A 100 -8.72 -11.77 6.70
CA GLN A 100 -7.59 -10.93 7.13
C GLN A 100 -6.66 -10.55 5.96
N ASP A 101 -6.41 -11.47 5.05
CA ASP A 101 -5.65 -11.23 3.82
C ASP A 101 -6.32 -10.17 2.92
N THR A 102 -7.65 -10.10 2.94
CA THR A 102 -8.41 -9.15 2.12
C THR A 102 -8.44 -7.71 2.69
N CYS A 103 -8.23 -7.49 3.99
CA CYS A 103 -8.53 -6.22 4.69
C CYS A 103 -7.59 -5.00 4.40
#